data_AF-A0A1C6EG99-F1
#
_entry.id   AF-A0A1C6EG99-F1
#
_cell.length_a   1.000
_cell.length_b   1.000
_cell.length_c   1.000
_cell.angle_alpha   90.00
_cell.angle_beta   90.00
_cell.angle_gamma   90.00
#
_symmetry.space_group_name_H-M   'P 1'
#
loop_
_entity.id
_entity.type
_entity.pdbx_description
1 polymer ?
#
loop_
_entity_poly.entity_id
_entity_poly.type
_entity_poly.pdbx_seq_one_letter_code
_entity_poly.pdbx_strand_id
1 'polypeptide(L)'
;MKLKKLVASAMSLLCLFSVNIIANAEEIKSLENIEVINSGTQIPDIYWQITSNGTFIIGSDKSSKGSSSTGIWYIEKRNPNDEIIDIVPTPYPWNNCNRLIIKEGIETIEKYSFFKSDFETVEIPQGIVGIKDHVFNQCENLKYIVFPSSLEYIDDYCFCNEGPDKYVFLNENTSISTYSLGYSETNGLDKEITIYGYEGGLVEEFANKYSRITFISLDDIKGDVQTDAEVNTSDVVLLQKYLVKNETLNEHQLAVADINNDGQINVFDLMLLKRKL
;
A
#
# COMPACT_ATOMS: atom_id res chain seq x y z
N MET A 1 -9.97 20.25 39.27
CA MET A 1 -9.63 18.98 39.95
C MET A 1 -10.56 17.92 39.36
N LYS A 2 -10.22 17.01 38.46
CA LYS A 2 -8.92 16.44 38.05
C LYS A 2 -8.88 16.28 36.52
N LEU A 3 -7.76 16.71 35.96
CA LEU A 3 -7.11 16.17 34.77
C LEU A 3 -6.73 14.71 35.04
N LYS A 4 -6.90 13.77 34.08
CA LYS A 4 -5.83 12.87 33.55
C LYS A 4 -6.37 11.72 32.68
N LYS A 5 -5.81 11.67 31.46
CA LYS A 5 -5.45 10.51 30.62
C LYS A 5 -6.57 9.66 29.99
N LEU A 6 -6.72 9.82 28.67
CA LEU A 6 -6.38 8.73 27.73
C LEU A 6 -5.80 9.36 26.45
N VAL A 7 -4.56 9.03 26.15
CA VAL A 7 -3.81 9.30 24.91
C VAL A 7 -3.53 7.93 24.30
N ALA A 8 -3.41 7.88 22.96
CA ALA A 8 -2.91 6.78 22.12
C ALA A 8 -3.95 5.74 21.66
N SER A 9 -4.59 6.04 20.53
CA SER A 9 -4.57 5.21 19.30
C SER A 9 -5.67 5.74 18.36
N ALA A 10 -5.33 6.79 17.62
CA ALA A 10 -6.17 7.35 16.55
C ALA A 10 -5.40 7.39 15.22
N MET A 11 -4.43 6.49 15.03
CA MET A 11 -3.79 6.23 13.75
C MET A 11 -4.34 4.92 13.21
N SER A 12 -5.15 4.99 12.15
CA SER A 12 -5.43 3.91 11.17
C SER A 12 -6.82 4.02 10.52
N LEU A 13 -7.75 4.85 11.01
CA LEU A 13 -9.08 4.99 10.39
C LEU A 13 -9.33 6.42 9.93
N LEU A 14 -8.70 6.80 8.81
CA LEU A 14 -9.13 7.90 7.93
C LEU A 14 -8.23 7.90 6.67
N CYS A 15 -8.17 6.78 5.95
CA CYS A 15 -7.87 6.80 4.51
C CYS A 15 -9.21 6.85 3.78
N LEU A 16 -9.88 7.99 3.90
CA LEU A 16 -11.00 8.38 3.07
C LEU A 16 -10.78 9.84 2.72
N PHE A 17 -11.21 10.18 1.50
CA PHE A 17 -11.22 11.46 0.81
C PHE A 17 -10.01 11.68 -0.13
N SER A 18 -10.17 11.93 -1.44
CA SER A 18 -11.40 12.07 -2.24
C SER A 18 -11.05 12.37 -3.71
N VAL A 19 -11.78 11.76 -4.64
CA VAL A 19 -12.42 12.57 -5.68
C VAL A 19 -13.75 13.05 -5.07
N ASN A 20 -13.85 14.36 -4.84
CA ASN A 20 -14.89 15.09 -4.10
C ASN A 20 -16.33 14.59 -4.28
N ILE A 21 -17.04 14.26 -3.19
CA ILE A 21 -18.40 14.75 -2.86
C ILE A 21 -18.54 14.78 -1.32
N ILE A 22 -19.08 15.87 -0.79
CA ILE A 22 -19.57 16.05 0.58
C ILE A 22 -20.30 14.78 1.04
N ALA A 23 -19.72 14.05 2.00
CA ALA A 23 -20.38 12.88 2.60
C ALA A 23 -21.72 13.31 3.21
N ASN A 24 -22.81 12.80 2.63
CA ASN A 24 -24.16 13.04 3.12
C ASN A 24 -24.33 12.28 4.44
N ALA A 25 -25.10 12.82 5.39
CA ALA A 25 -25.24 12.27 6.76
C ALA A 25 -25.80 10.83 6.83
N GLU A 26 -26.22 10.24 5.72
CA GLU A 26 -26.61 8.83 5.58
C GLU A 26 -25.41 7.88 5.42
N GLU A 27 -24.30 8.34 4.84
CA GLU A 27 -23.06 7.55 4.66
C GLU A 27 -22.29 7.40 5.98
N ILE A 28 -22.44 8.38 6.88
CA ILE A 28 -21.87 8.32 8.24
C ILE A 28 -22.65 7.34 9.14
N LYS A 29 -23.94 7.08 8.85
CA LYS A 29 -24.75 6.09 9.59
C LYS A 29 -24.40 4.64 9.26
N SER A 30 -23.74 4.36 8.13
CA SER A 30 -23.37 2.99 7.73
C SER A 30 -22.05 2.51 8.36
N LEU A 31 -21.28 3.40 8.98
CA LEU A 31 -20.00 3.09 9.65
C LEU A 31 -20.17 2.58 11.09
N GLU A 32 -21.37 2.62 11.67
CA GLU A 32 -21.56 2.41 13.10
C GLU A 32 -21.64 0.95 13.58
N ASN A 33 -21.53 -0.09 12.73
CA ASN A 33 -21.45 -1.49 13.18
C ASN A 33 -20.61 -2.39 12.25
N ILE A 34 -19.30 -2.14 12.17
CA ILE A 34 -18.36 -3.10 11.56
C ILE A 34 -18.05 -4.17 12.60
N GLU A 35 -18.69 -5.32 12.49
CA GLU A 35 -18.52 -6.46 13.40
C GLU A 35 -17.48 -7.43 12.86
N VAL A 36 -16.64 -7.99 13.73
CA VAL A 36 -15.78 -9.12 13.35
C VAL A 36 -16.64 -10.38 13.30
N ILE A 37 -16.91 -10.87 12.10
CA ILE A 37 -17.78 -12.04 11.85
C ILE A 37 -17.01 -13.36 11.86
N ASN A 38 -15.69 -13.32 11.67
CA ASN A 38 -14.81 -14.46 11.75
C ASN A 38 -13.40 -14.01 12.12
N SER A 39 -12.66 -14.83 12.85
CA SER A 39 -11.29 -14.50 13.24
C SER A 39 -10.53 -15.76 13.63
N GLY A 40 -9.22 -15.64 13.67
CA GLY A 40 -8.36 -16.70 14.14
C GLY A 40 -6.93 -16.24 14.36
N THR A 41 -6.13 -17.15 14.88
CA THR A 41 -4.69 -16.97 15.06
C THR A 41 -3.99 -18.12 14.36
N GLN A 42 -2.96 -17.82 13.59
CA GLN A 42 -2.15 -18.83 12.91
C GLN A 42 -0.72 -18.70 13.44
N ILE A 43 -0.23 -19.72 14.15
CA ILE A 43 1.03 -19.67 14.93
C ILE A 43 0.90 -18.63 16.08
N PRO A 44 1.67 -18.69 17.19
CA PRO A 44 1.37 -17.90 18.39
C PRO A 44 1.33 -16.36 18.29
N ASP A 45 1.50 -15.74 17.11
CA ASP A 45 1.76 -14.29 17.02
C ASP A 45 1.08 -13.56 15.84
N ILE A 46 0.46 -14.27 14.89
CA ILE A 46 -0.27 -13.65 13.77
C ILE A 46 -1.78 -13.85 13.98
N TYR A 47 -2.53 -12.76 13.92
CA TYR A 47 -3.99 -12.78 13.95
C TYR A 47 -4.58 -12.41 12.60
N TRP A 48 -5.79 -12.89 12.36
CA TRP A 48 -6.61 -12.42 11.25
C TRP A 48 -8.06 -12.24 11.69
N GLN A 49 -8.74 -11.32 11.01
CA GLN A 49 -10.15 -11.00 11.24
C GLN A 49 -10.85 -10.77 9.90
N ILE A 50 -12.12 -11.13 9.84
CA ILE A 50 -13.03 -10.78 8.76
C ILE A 50 -14.16 -10.00 9.37
N THR A 51 -14.46 -8.89 8.73
CA THR A 51 -15.51 -7.99 9.20
C THR A 51 -16.76 -8.09 8.33
N SER A 52 -17.89 -7.69 8.89
CA SER A 52 -19.21 -7.72 8.24
C SER A 52 -19.29 -6.91 6.94
N ASN A 53 -18.37 -5.98 6.71
CA ASN A 53 -18.30 -5.17 5.49
C ASN A 53 -17.41 -5.76 4.38
N GLY A 54 -16.89 -6.99 4.56
CA GLY A 54 -16.02 -7.63 3.56
C GLY A 54 -14.54 -7.27 3.67
N THR A 55 -14.09 -6.71 4.80
CA THR A 55 -12.66 -6.46 5.04
C THR A 55 -12.00 -7.65 5.71
N PHE A 56 -10.93 -8.16 5.11
CA PHE A 56 -9.97 -9.06 5.73
C PHE A 56 -8.83 -8.26 6.36
N ILE A 57 -8.55 -8.50 7.63
CA ILE A 57 -7.49 -7.83 8.40
C ILE A 57 -6.50 -8.90 8.83
N ILE A 58 -5.21 -8.65 8.63
CA ILE A 58 -4.12 -9.49 9.12
C ILE A 58 -3.09 -8.64 9.87
N GLY A 59 -2.55 -9.15 10.97
CA GLY A 59 -1.56 -8.41 11.76
C GLY A 59 -0.75 -9.31 12.68
N SER A 60 0.23 -8.73 13.35
CA SER A 60 1.08 -9.43 14.32
C SER A 60 1.17 -8.65 15.63
N ASP A 61 1.01 -9.35 16.76
CA ASP A 61 1.06 -8.74 18.11
C ASP A 61 2.49 -8.53 18.62
N LYS A 62 3.51 -9.06 17.93
CA LYS A 62 4.91 -8.85 18.27
C LYS A 62 5.60 -7.91 17.29
N SER A 63 6.30 -6.91 17.83
CA SER A 63 7.24 -6.04 17.12
C SER A 63 8.53 -6.75 16.65
N SER A 64 8.54 -8.07 16.59
CA SER A 64 9.71 -8.88 16.27
C SER A 64 9.59 -9.42 14.85
N LYS A 65 10.12 -8.70 13.86
CA LYS A 65 10.50 -9.16 12.52
C LYS A 65 9.63 -10.31 11.97
N GLY A 66 8.31 -10.12 12.02
CA GLY A 66 7.35 -11.15 11.67
C GLY A 66 7.34 -11.27 10.16
N SER A 67 7.84 -12.38 9.63
CA SER A 67 7.43 -12.82 8.30
C SER A 67 5.97 -13.23 8.40
N SER A 68 5.10 -12.75 7.50
CA SER A 68 3.76 -13.31 7.35
C SER A 68 3.88 -14.68 6.69
N SER A 69 4.65 -15.60 7.28
CA SER A 69 4.76 -17.01 6.89
C SER A 69 3.40 -17.69 7.04
N THR A 70 2.53 -17.30 6.13
CA THR A 70 1.23 -17.82 5.77
C THR A 70 1.39 -19.15 5.06
N GLY A 71 2.39 -19.95 5.45
CA GLY A 71 2.79 -21.16 4.77
C GLY A 71 1.75 -22.28 4.80
N ILE A 72 0.48 -22.00 5.11
CA ILE A 72 -0.62 -22.96 4.97
C ILE A 72 -1.98 -22.31 4.67
N TRP A 73 -2.06 -21.20 3.92
CA TRP A 73 -3.33 -20.83 3.26
C TRP A 73 -3.50 -21.49 1.89
N TYR A 74 -2.47 -22.20 1.46
CA TYR A 74 -2.46 -22.99 0.25
C TYR A 74 -1.89 -24.39 0.56
N ILE A 75 -2.32 -25.34 -0.24
CA ILE A 75 -1.86 -26.72 -0.28
C ILE A 75 -1.05 -26.85 -1.56
N GLU A 76 0.24 -27.09 -1.43
CA GLU A 76 1.07 -27.50 -2.56
C GLU A 76 0.70 -28.93 -2.94
N LYS A 77 0.09 -29.11 -4.10
CA LYS A 77 0.05 -30.43 -4.74
C LYS A 77 1.41 -30.68 -5.35
N ARG A 78 2.01 -31.79 -4.95
CA ARG A 78 3.33 -32.22 -5.41
C ARG A 78 3.23 -33.51 -6.21
N ASN A 79 4.08 -33.67 -7.21
CA ASN A 79 4.22 -34.93 -7.93
C ASN A 79 5.07 -35.95 -7.13
N PRO A 80 5.20 -37.20 -7.59
CA PRO A 80 6.02 -38.20 -6.89
C PRO A 80 7.52 -37.87 -6.77
N ASN A 81 8.02 -36.88 -7.50
CA ASN A 81 9.41 -36.40 -7.43
C ASN A 81 9.56 -35.21 -6.47
N ASP A 82 8.53 -34.87 -5.69
CA ASP A 82 8.48 -33.74 -4.76
C ASP A 82 8.50 -32.36 -5.45
N GLU A 83 8.14 -32.28 -6.73
CA GLU A 83 7.99 -31.01 -7.45
C GLU A 83 6.57 -30.47 -7.26
N ILE A 84 6.44 -29.16 -7.00
CA ILE A 84 5.14 -28.48 -6.93
C ILE A 84 4.52 -28.47 -8.33
N ILE A 85 3.35 -29.07 -8.48
CA ILE A 85 2.60 -29.16 -9.75
C ILE A 85 1.33 -28.33 -9.76
N ASP A 86 0.80 -27.98 -8.59
CA ASP A 86 -0.38 -27.16 -8.45
C ASP A 86 -0.38 -26.57 -7.04
N ILE A 87 -0.89 -25.36 -6.92
CA ILE A 87 -1.06 -24.66 -5.64
C ILE A 87 -2.55 -24.51 -5.47
N VAL A 88 -3.12 -25.41 -4.66
CA VAL A 88 -4.53 -25.37 -4.34
C VAL A 88 -4.69 -24.53 -3.11
N PRO A 89 -5.34 -23.38 -3.22
CA PRO A 89 -5.69 -22.70 -2.01
C PRO A 89 -6.60 -23.52 -1.10
N THR A 90 -6.29 -23.53 0.19
CA THR A 90 -7.18 -24.09 1.21
C THR A 90 -8.51 -23.34 1.15
N PRO A 91 -9.65 -23.91 1.61
CA PRO A 91 -10.93 -23.20 1.65
C PRO A 91 -10.76 -21.89 2.43
N TYR A 92 -10.55 -20.79 1.70
CA TYR A 92 -10.00 -19.55 2.22
C TYR A 92 -10.97 -18.89 3.19
N PRO A 93 -10.50 -18.34 4.32
CA PRO A 93 -11.38 -17.53 5.16
C PRO A 93 -11.85 -16.25 4.43
N TRP A 94 -11.07 -15.66 3.52
CA TRP A 94 -11.37 -14.40 2.83
C TRP A 94 -12.04 -14.53 1.45
N ASN A 95 -12.52 -15.72 1.07
CA ASN A 95 -13.36 -15.82 -0.13
C ASN A 95 -14.56 -14.87 0.06
N ASN A 96 -14.74 -13.91 -0.86
CA ASN A 96 -15.69 -12.79 -0.82
C ASN A 96 -15.29 -11.55 0.01
N CYS A 97 -14.02 -11.41 0.41
CA CYS A 97 -13.51 -10.14 0.90
C CYS A 97 -13.01 -9.27 -0.26
N ASN A 98 -13.44 -8.01 -0.31
CA ASN A 98 -13.01 -7.05 -1.34
C ASN A 98 -11.94 -6.06 -0.82
N ARG A 99 -11.63 -6.08 0.47
CA ARG A 99 -10.60 -5.22 1.08
C ARG A 99 -9.66 -6.04 1.95
N LEU A 100 -8.37 -5.79 1.79
CA LEU A 100 -7.30 -6.32 2.65
C LEU A 100 -6.68 -5.16 3.44
N ILE A 101 -6.57 -5.32 4.75
CA ILE A 101 -5.80 -4.44 5.62
C ILE A 101 -4.70 -5.25 6.28
N ILE A 102 -3.46 -4.94 5.94
CA ILE A 102 -2.30 -5.45 6.67
C ILE A 102 -2.01 -4.46 7.80
N LYS A 103 -1.93 -4.95 9.03
CA LYS A 103 -1.58 -4.18 10.22
C LYS A 103 -0.08 -4.25 10.48
N GLU A 104 0.41 -3.32 11.29
CA GLU A 104 1.80 -3.27 11.72
C GLU A 104 2.25 -4.60 12.36
N GLY A 105 3.57 -4.81 12.43
CA GLY A 105 4.19 -6.01 13.01
C GLY A 105 4.53 -7.11 12.00
N ILE A 106 4.14 -6.93 10.73
CA ILE A 106 4.56 -7.76 9.60
C ILE A 106 5.65 -7.01 8.82
N GLU A 107 6.78 -7.68 8.56
CA GLU A 107 7.93 -7.13 7.81
C GLU A 107 7.95 -7.66 6.37
N THR A 108 7.56 -8.92 6.14
CA THR A 108 7.58 -9.54 4.81
C THR A 108 6.24 -10.20 4.50
N ILE A 109 5.71 -9.96 3.30
CA ILE A 109 4.57 -10.69 2.74
C ILE A 109 5.07 -11.93 2.01
N GLU A 110 4.71 -13.12 2.50
CA GLU A 110 5.33 -14.38 2.05
C GLU A 110 4.69 -14.98 0.80
N LYS A 111 5.40 -15.96 0.23
CA LYS A 111 5.03 -16.58 -1.04
C LYS A 111 3.57 -17.04 -1.03
N TYR A 112 2.82 -16.66 -2.07
CA TYR A 112 1.40 -17.01 -2.25
C TYR A 112 0.42 -16.55 -1.16
N SER A 113 0.78 -15.61 -0.26
CA SER A 113 -0.12 -15.20 0.85
C SER A 113 -1.53 -14.79 0.42
N PHE A 114 -1.66 -14.11 -0.72
CA PHE A 114 -2.92 -13.59 -1.25
C PHE A 114 -3.19 -14.04 -2.69
N PHE A 115 -2.61 -15.17 -3.10
CA PHE A 115 -2.82 -15.76 -4.43
C PHE A 115 -4.31 -15.89 -4.74
N LYS A 116 -4.75 -15.50 -5.95
CA LYS A 116 -6.15 -15.57 -6.41
C LYS A 116 -7.17 -14.91 -5.48
N SER A 117 -6.80 -13.84 -4.79
CA SER A 117 -7.74 -13.15 -3.91
C SER A 117 -8.57 -12.11 -4.66
N ASP A 118 -9.84 -11.97 -4.29
CA ASP A 118 -10.78 -11.04 -4.93
C ASP A 118 -10.70 -9.60 -4.39
N PHE A 119 -9.59 -9.21 -3.76
CA PHE A 119 -9.44 -7.87 -3.18
C PHE A 119 -9.47 -6.80 -4.27
N GLU A 120 -10.34 -5.81 -4.09
CA GLU A 120 -10.37 -4.56 -4.88
C GLU A 120 -9.41 -3.52 -4.30
N THR A 121 -9.20 -3.55 -2.98
CA THR A 121 -8.35 -2.60 -2.25
C THR A 121 -7.43 -3.33 -1.28
N VAL A 122 -6.18 -2.86 -1.19
CA VAL A 122 -5.15 -3.40 -0.30
C VAL A 122 -4.46 -2.24 0.41
N GLU A 123 -4.45 -2.28 1.74
CA GLU A 123 -3.69 -1.35 2.59
C GLU A 123 -2.45 -2.05 3.14
N ILE A 124 -1.28 -1.57 2.70
CA ILE A 124 0.03 -2.03 3.15
C ILE A 124 0.60 -0.99 4.11
N PRO A 125 0.88 -1.34 5.39
CA PRO A 125 1.36 -0.40 6.38
C PRO A 125 2.86 -0.13 6.23
N GLN A 126 3.32 0.95 6.83
CA GLN A 126 4.74 1.17 7.07
C GLN A 126 5.35 0.01 7.86
N GLY A 127 6.61 -0.30 7.57
CA GLY A 127 7.35 -1.41 8.16
C GLY A 127 7.36 -2.69 7.33
N ILE A 128 6.55 -2.77 6.27
CA ILE A 128 6.69 -3.82 5.25
C ILE A 128 7.94 -3.51 4.41
N VAL A 129 8.85 -4.47 4.37
CA VAL A 129 10.16 -4.42 3.70
C VAL A 129 10.14 -5.26 2.42
N GLY A 130 9.38 -6.36 2.37
CA GLY A 130 9.44 -7.28 1.24
C GLY A 130 8.11 -7.90 0.84
N ILE A 131 7.94 -8.14 -0.46
CA ILE A 131 6.83 -8.91 -1.04
C ILE A 131 7.42 -10.07 -1.85
N LYS A 132 7.11 -11.30 -1.44
CA LYS A 132 7.64 -12.55 -2.01
C LYS A 132 6.87 -13.02 -3.24
N ASP A 133 7.41 -14.04 -3.91
CA ASP A 133 6.88 -14.47 -5.20
C ASP A 133 5.37 -14.77 -5.14
N HIS A 134 4.66 -14.41 -6.22
CA HIS A 134 3.24 -14.72 -6.42
C HIS A 134 2.26 -14.24 -5.33
N VAL A 135 2.64 -13.30 -4.46
CA VAL A 135 1.78 -12.84 -3.35
C VAL A 135 0.38 -12.43 -3.81
N PHE A 136 0.25 -11.64 -4.87
CA PHE A 136 -1.02 -11.14 -5.43
C PHE A 136 -1.27 -11.64 -6.86
N ASN A 137 -0.72 -12.81 -7.20
CA ASN A 137 -0.88 -13.37 -8.54
C ASN A 137 -2.34 -13.79 -8.74
N GLN A 138 -2.90 -13.47 -9.91
CA GLN A 138 -4.32 -13.68 -10.24
C GLN A 138 -5.32 -12.92 -9.34
N CYS A 139 -4.95 -11.75 -8.82
CA CYS A 139 -5.87 -10.84 -8.14
C CYS A 139 -6.56 -9.90 -9.15
N GLU A 140 -7.59 -10.40 -9.85
CA GLU A 140 -8.21 -9.74 -11.00
C GLU A 140 -8.94 -8.41 -10.68
N ASN A 141 -9.41 -8.28 -9.45
CA ASN A 141 -10.21 -7.13 -9.00
C ASN A 141 -9.35 -5.97 -8.50
N LEU A 142 -8.07 -6.19 -8.18
CA LEU A 142 -7.19 -5.16 -7.64
C LEU A 142 -6.80 -4.17 -8.74
N LYS A 143 -7.26 -2.92 -8.62
CA LYS A 143 -7.05 -1.90 -9.68
C LYS A 143 -5.82 -1.03 -9.47
N TYR A 144 -5.51 -0.75 -8.21
CA TYR A 144 -4.33 0.01 -7.83
C TYR A 144 -3.76 -0.52 -6.52
N ILE A 145 -2.49 -0.24 -6.28
CA ILE A 145 -1.84 -0.54 -5.01
C ILE A 145 -0.82 0.55 -4.67
N VAL A 146 -0.75 0.91 -3.39
CA VAL A 146 0.22 1.87 -2.85
C VAL A 146 1.19 1.11 -1.96
N PHE A 147 2.47 1.22 -2.26
CA PHE A 147 3.54 0.60 -1.50
C PHE A 147 4.17 1.62 -0.54
N PRO A 148 4.41 1.24 0.73
CA PRO A 148 4.98 2.15 1.71
C PRO A 148 6.43 2.50 1.39
N SER A 149 6.90 3.61 1.94
CA SER A 149 8.31 4.05 1.82
C SER A 149 9.31 3.10 2.50
N SER A 150 8.84 2.14 3.29
CA SER A 150 9.68 1.09 3.88
C SER A 150 9.92 -0.10 2.95
N LEU A 151 9.20 -0.21 1.83
CA LEU A 151 9.31 -1.37 0.95
C LEU A 151 10.66 -1.36 0.24
N GLU A 152 11.43 -2.43 0.36
CA GLU A 152 12.75 -2.58 -0.26
C GLU A 152 12.72 -3.45 -1.52
N TYR A 153 11.85 -4.47 -1.58
CA TYR A 153 11.81 -5.37 -2.73
C TYR A 153 10.44 -6.02 -3.03
N ILE A 154 10.24 -6.32 -4.31
CA ILE A 154 9.13 -7.14 -4.84
C ILE A 154 9.74 -8.26 -5.70
N ASP A 155 9.49 -9.50 -5.31
CA ASP A 155 9.97 -10.71 -5.99
C ASP A 155 9.05 -11.10 -7.18
N ASP A 156 9.39 -12.17 -7.89
CA ASP A 156 8.80 -12.47 -9.19
C ASP A 156 7.32 -12.85 -9.15
N TYR A 157 6.62 -12.55 -10.24
CA TYR A 157 5.23 -12.93 -10.47
C TYR A 157 4.23 -12.44 -9.42
N CYS A 158 4.60 -11.46 -8.58
CA CYS A 158 3.74 -10.93 -7.52
C CYS A 158 2.37 -10.48 -8.01
N PHE A 159 2.29 -9.83 -9.17
CA PHE A 159 1.05 -9.33 -9.78
C PHE A 159 0.92 -9.85 -11.21
N CYS A 160 1.17 -11.16 -11.37
CA CYS A 160 1.13 -11.83 -12.66
C CYS A 160 -0.23 -12.48 -12.94
N ASN A 161 -0.58 -12.62 -14.24
CA ASN A 161 -1.82 -13.19 -14.74
C ASN A 161 -3.04 -12.45 -14.16
N GLU A 162 -3.13 -11.15 -14.44
CA GLU A 162 -4.03 -10.16 -13.82
C GLU A 162 -3.46 -9.50 -12.55
N GLY A 163 -3.74 -8.20 -12.39
CA GLY A 163 -3.21 -7.37 -11.32
C GLY A 163 -3.49 -5.88 -11.56
N PRO A 164 -2.99 -4.97 -10.70
CA PRO A 164 -3.23 -3.54 -10.81
C PRO A 164 -2.85 -2.95 -12.17
N ASP A 165 -3.60 -1.91 -12.59
CA ASP A 165 -3.23 -1.04 -13.71
C ASP A 165 -2.29 0.08 -13.24
N LYS A 166 -2.32 0.40 -11.94
CA LYS A 166 -1.59 1.51 -11.31
C LYS A 166 -0.85 1.04 -10.07
N TYR A 167 0.42 1.39 -9.98
CA TYR A 167 1.28 1.09 -8.83
C TYR A 167 1.89 2.39 -8.33
N VAL A 168 1.83 2.65 -7.03
CA VAL A 168 2.46 3.82 -6.41
C VAL A 168 3.57 3.33 -5.48
N PHE A 169 4.80 3.78 -5.72
CA PHE A 169 5.97 3.46 -4.91
C PHE A 169 6.42 4.70 -4.16
N LEU A 170 6.35 4.66 -2.83
CA LEU A 170 6.83 5.75 -1.97
C LEU A 170 8.32 5.61 -1.59
N ASN A 171 8.99 4.56 -2.05
CA ASN A 171 10.43 4.39 -1.97
C ASN A 171 11.01 4.23 -3.38
N GLU A 172 11.76 5.23 -3.84
CA GLU A 172 12.36 5.22 -5.18
C GLU A 172 13.38 4.09 -5.37
N ASN A 173 13.92 3.55 -4.29
CA ASN A 173 14.91 2.47 -4.28
C ASN A 173 14.30 1.08 -4.10
N THR A 174 12.99 0.91 -4.29
CA THR A 174 12.37 -0.41 -4.29
C THR A 174 12.91 -1.25 -5.45
N SER A 175 13.50 -2.40 -5.15
CA SER A 175 13.93 -3.36 -6.18
C SER A 175 12.75 -4.17 -6.70
N ILE A 176 12.46 -4.09 -8.00
CA ILE A 176 11.32 -4.77 -8.63
C ILE A 176 11.85 -5.87 -9.54
N SER A 177 11.47 -7.13 -9.29
CA SER A 177 11.89 -8.24 -10.17
C SER A 177 11.23 -8.16 -11.54
N THR A 178 11.86 -8.79 -12.53
CA THR A 178 11.56 -8.65 -13.96
C THR A 178 10.13 -9.04 -14.32
N TYR A 179 9.56 -10.03 -13.64
CA TYR A 179 8.23 -10.58 -13.95
C TYR A 179 7.16 -10.21 -12.93
N SER A 180 7.42 -9.20 -12.09
CA SER A 180 6.57 -8.90 -10.93
C SER A 180 5.29 -8.16 -11.28
N LEU A 181 5.33 -7.22 -12.25
CA LEU A 181 4.26 -6.27 -12.53
C LEU A 181 3.79 -6.35 -13.98
N GLY A 182 2.47 -6.43 -14.20
CA GLY A 182 1.86 -6.40 -15.54
C GLY A 182 2.19 -7.59 -16.43
N TYR A 183 2.79 -8.64 -15.88
CA TYR A 183 3.23 -9.83 -16.60
C TYR A 183 2.14 -10.90 -16.66
N SER A 184 2.06 -11.63 -17.76
CA SER A 184 1.23 -12.82 -17.95
C SER A 184 2.13 -13.98 -18.35
N GLU A 185 1.95 -15.14 -17.72
CA GLU A 185 2.70 -16.36 -18.05
C GLU A 185 2.47 -16.80 -19.50
N THR A 186 1.32 -16.46 -20.09
CA THR A 186 1.01 -16.83 -21.48
C THR A 186 1.52 -15.83 -22.50
N ASN A 187 1.54 -14.53 -22.15
CA ASN A 187 1.74 -13.45 -23.12
C ASN A 187 2.94 -12.53 -22.80
N GLY A 188 3.65 -12.76 -21.70
CA GLY A 188 4.71 -11.90 -21.21
C GLY A 188 4.16 -10.59 -20.63
N LEU A 189 4.91 -9.48 -20.75
CA LEU A 189 4.43 -8.15 -20.37
C LEU A 189 3.38 -7.68 -21.40
N ASP A 190 2.15 -8.16 -21.25
CA ASP A 190 1.08 -8.00 -22.20
C ASP A 190 0.05 -6.91 -21.80
N LYS A 191 0.25 -6.30 -20.64
CA LYS A 191 -0.60 -5.26 -20.06
C LYS A 191 0.11 -3.91 -20.03
N GLU A 192 -0.61 -2.84 -20.36
CA GLU A 192 -0.12 -1.47 -20.11
C GLU A 192 -0.38 -1.12 -18.65
N ILE A 193 0.66 -0.65 -17.96
CA ILE A 193 0.57 -0.26 -16.55
C ILE A 193 1.18 1.12 -16.34
N THR A 194 0.74 1.81 -15.29
CA THR A 194 1.32 3.08 -14.84
C THR A 194 2.01 2.89 -13.50
N ILE A 195 3.24 3.34 -13.40
CA ILE A 195 4.01 3.39 -12.16
C ILE A 195 4.17 4.85 -11.75
N TYR A 196 3.76 5.17 -10.53
CA TYR A 196 4.01 6.44 -9.88
C TYR A 196 5.18 6.24 -8.89
N GLY A 197 6.18 7.10 -8.93
CA GLY A 197 7.32 7.06 -8.01
C GLY A 197 8.15 8.34 -8.09
N TYR A 198 9.16 8.48 -7.23
CA TYR A 198 10.10 9.61 -7.30
C TYR A 198 11.20 9.36 -8.34
N GLU A 199 11.71 10.45 -8.91
CA GLU A 199 12.75 10.41 -9.94
C GLU A 199 14.11 9.95 -9.39
N GLY A 200 14.93 9.35 -10.26
CA GLY A 200 16.33 9.02 -9.99
C GLY A 200 16.57 7.70 -9.26
N GLY A 201 15.52 6.90 -9.01
CA GLY A 201 15.61 5.62 -8.29
C GLY A 201 15.45 4.36 -9.15
N LEU A 202 15.60 3.20 -8.50
CA LEU A 202 15.43 1.87 -9.10
C LEU A 202 14.03 1.65 -9.70
N VAL A 203 13.00 2.28 -9.13
CA VAL A 203 11.63 2.19 -9.63
C VAL A 203 11.50 2.84 -11.01
N GLU A 204 12.10 4.02 -11.20
CA GLU A 204 12.14 4.69 -12.51
C GLU A 204 12.98 3.89 -13.51
N GLU A 205 14.15 3.38 -13.09
CA GLU A 205 14.98 2.52 -13.93
C GLU A 205 14.23 1.27 -14.42
N PHE A 206 13.46 0.63 -13.53
CA PHE A 206 12.61 -0.51 -13.87
C PHE A 206 11.54 -0.10 -14.90
N ALA A 207 10.82 0.99 -14.66
CA ALA A 207 9.76 1.46 -15.55
C ALA A 207 10.30 1.75 -16.97
N ASN A 208 11.45 2.42 -17.05
CA ASN A 208 12.09 2.80 -18.31
C ASN A 208 12.61 1.61 -19.14
N LYS A 209 12.75 0.42 -18.55
CA LYS A 209 13.16 -0.79 -19.27
C LYS A 209 12.09 -1.30 -20.24
N TYR A 210 10.82 -0.94 -20.04
CA TYR A 210 9.70 -1.54 -20.76
C TYR A 210 8.82 -0.47 -21.39
N SER A 211 8.61 -0.54 -22.72
CA SER A 211 7.80 0.44 -23.47
C SER A 211 6.32 0.48 -23.09
N ARG A 212 5.84 -0.50 -22.33
CA ARG A 212 4.42 -0.64 -21.90
C ARG A 212 4.17 -0.15 -20.49
N ILE A 213 5.22 0.31 -19.82
CA ILE A 213 5.13 0.92 -18.50
C ILE A 213 5.23 2.43 -18.70
N THR A 214 4.23 3.15 -18.23
CA THR A 214 4.27 4.62 -18.14
C THR A 214 4.74 5.00 -16.74
N PHE A 215 5.84 5.73 -16.64
CA PHE A 215 6.28 6.31 -15.37
C PHE A 215 5.70 7.72 -15.20
N ILE A 216 5.17 8.02 -14.02
CA ILE A 216 4.69 9.35 -13.63
C ILE A 216 5.40 9.77 -12.35
N SER A 217 6.11 10.89 -12.42
CA SER A 217 6.86 11.44 -11.30
C SER A 217 5.93 11.92 -10.19
N LEU A 218 6.22 11.51 -8.95
CA LEU A 218 5.59 12.06 -7.75
C LEU A 218 6.18 13.43 -7.36
N ASP A 219 7.37 13.78 -7.83
CA ASP A 219 8.00 15.09 -7.61
C ASP A 219 7.23 16.25 -8.26
N ASP A 220 6.34 15.92 -9.20
CA ASP A 220 5.46 16.87 -9.88
C ASP A 220 4.15 17.16 -9.09
N ILE A 221 3.87 16.42 -8.01
CA ILE A 221 2.65 16.61 -7.20
C ILE A 221 2.83 17.76 -6.21
N LYS A 222 2.72 18.99 -6.74
CA LYS A 222 2.88 20.22 -5.94
C LYS A 222 1.90 20.29 -4.76
N GLY A 223 2.46 20.32 -3.56
CA GLY A 223 1.74 20.41 -2.29
C GLY A 223 1.68 19.12 -1.47
N ASP A 224 2.13 17.98 -2.00
CA ASP A 224 2.32 16.73 -1.24
C ASP A 224 3.64 16.79 -0.46
N VAL A 225 3.67 17.62 0.58
CA VAL A 225 4.88 17.88 1.36
C VAL A 225 5.24 16.70 2.25
N GLN A 226 4.29 15.84 2.60
CA GLN A 226 4.56 14.64 3.40
C GLN A 226 4.99 13.43 2.56
N THR A 227 4.98 13.54 1.23
CA THR A 227 5.45 12.52 0.28
C THR A 227 4.69 11.20 0.45
N ASP A 228 3.36 11.28 0.56
CA ASP A 228 2.46 10.12 0.64
C ASP A 228 1.52 9.97 -0.56
N ALA A 229 1.80 10.72 -1.63
CA ALA A 229 1.02 10.83 -2.86
C ALA A 229 -0.37 11.48 -2.67
N GLU A 230 -0.65 12.10 -1.51
CA GLU A 230 -1.88 12.82 -1.23
C GLU A 230 -1.60 14.29 -0.88
N VAL A 231 -2.47 15.20 -1.32
CA VAL A 231 -2.42 16.62 -0.93
C VAL A 231 -3.57 16.89 0.02
N ASN A 232 -3.27 17.02 1.32
CA ASN A 232 -4.26 17.17 2.38
C ASN A 232 -3.78 18.10 3.52
N THR A 233 -4.53 18.15 4.63
CA THR A 233 -4.23 19.05 5.76
C THR A 233 -2.94 18.69 6.51
N SER A 234 -2.46 17.44 6.43
CA SER A 234 -1.21 16.99 7.04
C SER A 234 -0.01 17.65 6.36
N ASP A 235 -0.05 17.86 5.04
CA ASP A 235 0.96 18.62 4.29
C ASP A 235 1.06 20.06 4.77
N VAL A 236 -0.10 20.69 5.01
CA VAL A 236 -0.18 22.03 5.58
C VAL A 236 0.50 22.10 6.94
N VAL A 237 0.33 21.06 7.77
CA VAL A 237 0.96 20.98 9.10
C VAL A 237 2.48 20.81 8.96
N LEU A 238 2.96 19.92 8.09
CA LEU A 238 4.39 19.71 7.89
C LEU A 238 5.07 20.96 7.33
N LEU A 239 4.48 21.60 6.32
CA LEU A 239 4.99 22.84 5.75
C LEU A 239 5.03 23.97 6.80
N GLN A 240 4.01 24.08 7.66
CA GLN A 240 4.04 25.04 8.77
C GLN A 240 5.20 24.79 9.72
N LYS A 241 5.43 23.52 10.12
CA LYS A 241 6.51 23.16 11.01
C LYS A 241 7.88 23.48 10.40
N TYR A 242 8.06 23.23 9.11
CA TYR A 242 9.26 23.62 8.38
C TYR A 242 9.48 25.14 8.40
N LEU A 243 8.45 25.94 8.10
CA LEU A 243 8.55 27.41 8.08
C LEU A 243 8.90 28.02 9.44
N VAL A 244 8.46 27.40 10.54
CA VAL A 244 8.85 27.80 11.91
C VAL A 244 10.16 27.16 12.39
N LYS A 245 10.88 26.46 11.51
CA LYS A 245 12.16 25.78 11.75
C LYS A 245 12.09 24.68 12.82
N ASN A 246 10.93 24.05 12.95
CA ASN A 246 10.70 22.94 13.88
C ASN A 246 10.88 21.56 13.20
N GLU A 247 10.96 21.51 11.88
CA GLU A 247 11.24 20.31 11.08
C GLU A 247 12.13 20.68 9.90
N THR A 248 12.79 19.68 9.31
CA THR A 248 13.55 19.79 8.06
C THR A 248 12.88 18.97 6.97
N LEU A 249 12.96 19.42 5.72
CA LEU A 249 12.44 18.70 4.55
C LEU A 249 13.60 18.06 3.77
N ASN A 250 13.37 16.88 3.20
CA ASN A 250 14.28 16.23 2.25
C ASN A 250 14.14 16.85 0.83
N GLU A 251 14.94 16.37 -0.14
CA GLU A 251 14.96 16.94 -1.49
C GLU A 251 13.60 16.85 -2.22
N HIS A 252 12.93 15.69 -2.19
CA HIS A 252 11.60 15.50 -2.77
C HIS A 252 10.56 16.43 -2.12
N GLN A 253 10.57 16.51 -0.79
CA GLN A 253 9.67 17.37 -0.01
C GLN A 253 9.92 18.86 -0.30
N LEU A 254 11.17 19.29 -0.49
CA LEU A 254 11.49 20.66 -0.88
C LEU A 254 10.97 20.97 -2.29
N ALA A 255 11.09 20.03 -3.24
CA ALA A 255 10.64 20.21 -4.61
C ALA A 255 9.12 20.41 -4.72
N VAL A 256 8.35 19.64 -3.97
CA VAL A 256 6.88 19.72 -3.95
C VAL A 256 6.33 20.83 -3.05
N ALA A 257 7.11 21.30 -2.07
CA ALA A 257 6.75 22.40 -1.17
C ALA A 257 6.85 23.80 -1.83
N ASP A 258 7.66 23.97 -2.87
CA ASP A 258 7.67 25.17 -3.71
C ASP A 258 6.50 25.09 -4.72
N ILE A 259 5.34 25.60 -4.30
CA ILE A 259 4.07 25.43 -5.00
C ILE A 259 3.90 26.49 -6.09
N ASN A 260 4.49 27.67 -5.92
CA ASN A 260 4.46 28.73 -6.93
C ASN A 260 5.65 28.69 -7.90
N ASN A 261 6.64 27.82 -7.67
CA ASN A 261 7.88 27.69 -8.44
C ASN A 261 8.70 28.98 -8.47
N ASP A 262 8.74 29.72 -7.35
CA ASP A 262 9.57 30.94 -7.21
C ASP A 262 10.98 30.66 -6.64
N GLY A 263 11.26 29.39 -6.31
CA GLY A 263 12.52 28.93 -5.75
C GLY A 263 12.67 29.19 -4.25
N GLN A 264 11.64 29.68 -3.56
CA GLN A 264 11.65 30.00 -2.14
C GLN A 264 10.46 29.38 -1.41
N ILE A 265 10.70 28.37 -0.59
CA ILE A 265 9.66 27.78 0.26
C ILE A 265 9.33 28.73 1.41
N ASN A 266 8.17 29.38 1.35
CA ASN A 266 7.79 30.42 2.29
C ASN A 266 6.26 30.45 2.58
N VAL A 267 5.78 31.53 3.22
CA VAL A 267 4.37 31.67 3.62
C VAL A 267 3.42 31.71 2.41
N PHE A 268 3.89 32.16 1.24
CA PHE A 268 3.10 32.21 0.02
C PHE A 268 2.76 30.80 -0.48
N ASP A 269 3.68 29.84 -0.41
CA ASP A 269 3.40 28.43 -0.71
C ASP A 269 2.36 27.86 0.24
N LEU A 270 2.52 28.12 1.54
CA LEU A 270 1.57 27.69 2.56
C LEU A 270 0.16 28.24 2.30
N MET A 271 0.06 29.49 1.83
CA MET A 271 -1.23 30.07 1.44
C MET A 271 -1.84 29.39 0.21
N LEU A 272 -1.02 29.05 -0.78
CA LEU A 272 -1.47 28.33 -1.98
C LEU A 272 -1.92 26.91 -1.64
N LEU A 273 -1.18 26.21 -0.77
CA LEU A 273 -1.54 24.88 -0.29
C LEU A 273 -2.89 24.90 0.42
N LYS A 274 -3.09 25.82 1.38
CA LYS A 274 -4.36 25.99 2.09
C LYS A 274 -5.53 26.36 1.19
N ARG A 275 -5.28 26.97 0.02
CA ARG A 275 -6.32 27.32 -0.95
C ARG A 275 -6.72 26.13 -1.83
N LYS A 276 -5.86 25.11 -1.97
CA LYS A 276 -6.16 23.89 -2.74
C LYS A 276 -7.08 22.92 -1.98
N LEU A 277 -7.13 22.99 -0.65
CA LEU A 277 -7.94 22.18 0.25
C LEU A 277 -9.29 22.85 0.57
#